data_AF-A0A6B1I6Y3-F1
#
_entry.id   AF-A0A6B1I6Y3-F1
#
_cell.length_a   1.000
_cell.length_b   1.000
_cell.length_c   1.000
_cell.angle_alpha   90.00
_cell.angle_beta   90.00
_cell.angle_gamma   90.00
#
_symmetry.space_group_name_H-M   'P 1'
#
loop_
_entity.id
_entity.type
_entity.pdbx_description
1 polymer ?
#
loop_
_entity_poly.entity_id
_entity_poly.type
_entity_poly.pdbx_seq_one_letter_code
_entity_poly.pdbx_strand_id
1 'polypeptide(L)' 'MNRVPVSSSNLAAIGYDPNTLTLEVEFLRGG' A
#
# COMPACT_ATOMS: atom_id res chain seq x y z
N MET A 1 -8.90 2.33 -6.27
CA MET A 1 -8.55 2.10 -4.86
C MET A 1 -7.92 3.35 -4.26
N ASN A 2 -8.26 3.72 -3.02
CA ASN A 2 -7.54 4.75 -2.27
C ASN A 2 -6.52 4.08 -1.35
N ARG A 3 -5.24 4.39 -1.51
CA ARG A 3 -4.19 3.93 -0.60
C ARG A 3 -4.28 4.71 0.72
N VAL A 4 -4.05 4.02 1.83
CA VAL A 4 -4.02 4.60 3.17
C VAL A 4 -2.55 4.72 3.59
N PRO A 5 -2.05 5.94 3.89
CA PRO A 5 -0.72 6.13 4.44
C PRO A 5 -0.57 5.37 5.76
N VAL A 6 0.56 4.71 5.95
CA VAL A 6 0.84 3.96 7.17
C VAL A 6 2.15 4.43 7.80
N SER A 7 2.23 4.34 9.14
CA SER A 7 3.50 4.51 9.84
C SER A 7 4.22 3.18 9.88
N SER A 8 5.27 3.04 9.07
CA SER A 8 6.10 1.84 8.98
C SER A 8 7.55 2.23 8.71
N SER A 9 8.48 1.35 9.06
CA SER A 9 9.90 1.53 8.76
C SER A 9 10.24 1.34 7.27
N ASN A 10 9.34 0.70 6.50
CA ASN A 10 9.59 0.38 5.09
C ASN A 10 8.42 0.67 4.14
N LEU A 11 7.19 0.86 4.65
CA LEU A 11 6.00 1.05 3.81
C LEU A 11 5.46 2.48 3.95
N ALA A 12 5.14 3.10 2.82
CA ALA A 12 4.56 4.45 2.74
C ALA A 12 3.03 4.39 2.83
N ALA A 13 2.41 3.50 2.05
CA ALA A 13 0.97 3.34 2.00
C ALA A 13 0.59 1.92 1.58
N ILE A 14 -0.61 1.50 1.97
CA ILE A 14 -1.17 0.21 1.59
C ILE A 14 -2.60 0.47 1.11
N GLY A 15 -3.05 -0.26 0.11
CA GLY A 15 -4.48 -0.39 -0.10
C GLY A 15 -4.87 -1.77 -0.61
N TYR A 16 -6.13 -2.07 -0.43
CA TYR A 16 -6.75 -3.31 -0.87
C TYR A 16 -7.99 -3.00 -1.73
N ASP A 17 -8.08 -3.64 -2.90
CA ASP A 17 -9.26 -3.60 -3.76
C ASP A 17 -10.00 -4.95 -3.68
N PRO A 18 -11.19 -4.98 -3.06
CA PRO A 18 -11.95 -6.22 -2.89
C PRO A 18 -12.57 -6.73 -4.20
N ASN A 19 -12.72 -5.89 -5.23
CA ASN A 19 -13.33 -6.32 -6.50
C ASN A 19 -12.35 -7.14 -7.34
N THR A 20 -11.07 -6.80 -7.26
CA THR A 20 -9.98 -7.47 -7.98
C THR A 20 -9.14 -8.36 -7.08
N LEU A 21 -9.47 -8.40 -5.78
CA LEU A 21 -8.71 -9.10 -4.73
C LEU A 21 -7.22 -8.73 -4.75
N THR A 22 -6.91 -7.48 -5.10
CA THR A 22 -5.53 -7.00 -5.27
C THR A 22 -5.09 -6.20 -4.06
N LEU A 23 -3.87 -6.47 -3.58
CA LEU A 23 -3.19 -5.71 -2.54
C LEU A 23 -2.07 -4.89 -3.18
N GLU A 24 -2.10 -3.58 -3.05
CA GLU A 24 -0.99 -2.73 -3.45
C GLU A 24 -0.23 -2.23 -2.23
N VAL A 25 1.09 -2.31 -2.34
CA VAL A 25 2.03 -1.91 -1.30
C VAL A 25 2.97 -0.88 -1.88
N GLU A 26 3.01 0.28 -1.24
CA GLU A 26 3.95 1.35 -1.57
C GLU A 26 5.10 1.33 -0.57
N PHE A 27 6.32 1.21 -1.06
CA PHE A 27 7.53 1.18 -0.23
C PHE A 27 8.10 2.60 -0.07
N LEU A 28 8.71 2.87 1.09
CA LEU A 28 9.37 4.16 1.37
C LEU A 28 10.64 4.35 0.53
N ARG A 29 11.34 3.26 0.19
CA ARG A 29 12.59 3.27 -0.58
C ARG A 29 12.74 1.98 -1.38
N GLY A 30 13.05 2.12 -2.68
CA GLY A 30 13.20 1.00 -3.61
C GLY A 30 11.84 0.39 -4.00
N GLY A 31 11.48 0.53 -5.27
CA GLY A 31 10.23 0.01 -5.84
C GLY A 31 10.50 -1.17 -6.75
#